data_AF-A0A6A7CBC9-F1
#
_entry.id   AF-A0A6A7CBC9-F1
#
_cell.length_a   1.000
_cell.length_b   1.000
_cell.length_c   1.000
_cell.angle_alpha   90.00
_cell.angle_beta   90.00
_cell.angle_gamma   90.00
#
_symmetry.space_group_name_H-M   'P 1'
#
loop_
_entity.id
_entity.type
_entity.pdbx_description
1 polymer ?
#
loop_
_entity_poly.entity_id
_entity_poly.type
_entity_poly.pdbx_seq_one_letter_code
_entity_poly.pdbx_strand_id
1 'polypeptide(L)'
;MVLVNLGHVCSHLQNASLARLGLTSVPYTKLHLSFSLLLLKQGFLSQVKLAGPSPPASCFPNALPDNRLVTSAPHRDQSPWSGEAALADLLAGKTVEELRTAGFDDDAIAFAERARTLSAEQLANDGWDKVASDFIIQHRDKSQEQLTSAGLDDEACKIALEGTKRLRRIEEMLRSQPLSDSYDRESLTHEDWRRLFRSALQKEGFDQQTLQYFAGPKQFATASRLEQEGTTISAMGLDITGQPVSPLPAQFRDRLAQEEEGVITQANRASRRLWLGLKYWEGRPVISKARLVSKPSKRIWLTSQELGAVVRGDHVGHVKGMGQVGEIMAISTDRGLLEARECVERKIGGQAMCRVW
;
A
#
# COMPACT_ATOMS: atom_id res chain seq x y z
N MET A 1 32.18 9.92 3.65
CA MET A 1 30.77 9.53 3.94
C MET A 1 30.49 8.02 3.83
N VAL A 2 31.48 7.17 3.54
CA VAL A 2 31.27 5.73 3.29
C VAL A 2 30.78 4.94 4.52
N LEU A 3 31.38 5.17 5.70
CA LEU A 3 30.98 4.49 6.95
C LEU A 3 29.61 4.92 7.47
N VAL A 4 29.18 6.15 7.17
CA VAL A 4 27.84 6.64 7.55
C VAL A 4 26.78 5.83 6.83
N ASN A 5 26.93 5.67 5.52
CA ASN A 5 26.01 4.90 4.69
C ASN A 5 25.98 3.41 5.09
N LEU A 6 27.14 2.82 5.40
CA LEU A 6 27.19 1.46 5.93
C LEU A 6 26.46 1.34 7.27
N GLY A 7 26.54 2.36 8.14
CA GLY A 7 25.78 2.42 9.39
C GLY A 7 24.28 2.37 9.15
N HIS A 8 23.78 3.18 8.21
CA HIS A 8 22.37 3.14 7.80
C HIS A 8 21.97 1.76 7.25
N VAL A 9 22.81 1.13 6.43
CA VAL A 9 22.56 -0.23 5.92
C VAL A 9 22.50 -1.26 7.04
N CYS A 10 23.42 -1.23 8.00
CA CYS A 10 23.40 -2.13 9.16
C CYS A 10 22.13 -1.96 9.99
N SER A 11 21.76 -0.72 10.33
CA SER A 11 20.52 -0.43 11.07
C SER A 11 19.28 -0.85 10.29
N HIS A 12 19.24 -0.59 8.98
CA HIS A 12 18.14 -0.99 8.10
C HIS A 12 17.97 -2.52 8.05
N LEU A 13 19.06 -3.25 7.84
CA LEU A 13 19.05 -4.72 7.84
C LEU A 13 18.57 -5.29 9.18
N GLN A 14 19.05 -4.75 10.30
CA GLN A 14 18.61 -5.17 11.62
C GLN A 14 17.10 -4.93 11.80
N ASN A 15 16.61 -3.74 11.45
CA ASN A 15 15.20 -3.39 11.60
C ASN A 15 14.29 -4.25 10.69
N ALA A 16 14.66 -4.40 9.42
CA ALA A 16 13.91 -5.23 8.47
C ALA A 16 13.87 -6.70 8.90
N SER A 17 15.00 -7.20 9.41
CA SER A 17 15.12 -8.56 9.91
C SER A 17 14.22 -8.79 11.14
N LEU A 18 14.26 -7.89 12.13
CA LEU A 18 13.42 -7.95 13.32
C LEU A 18 11.92 -7.77 13.00
N ALA A 19 11.59 -6.97 11.99
CA ALA A 19 10.22 -6.80 11.49
C ALA A 19 9.70 -8.01 10.68
N ARG A 20 10.52 -9.06 10.50
CA ARG A 20 10.16 -10.30 9.80
C ARG A 20 9.80 -10.10 8.32
N LEU A 21 10.44 -9.14 7.65
CA LEU A 21 10.28 -8.94 6.21
C LEU A 21 11.03 -10.03 5.42
N GLY A 22 10.41 -10.65 4.43
CA GLY A 22 11.10 -11.63 3.56
C GLY A 22 12.14 -11.00 2.62
N LEU A 23 11.93 -9.74 2.24
CA LEU A 23 12.74 -9.03 1.26
C LEU A 23 12.94 -7.58 1.69
N THR A 24 14.12 -7.02 1.42
CA THR A 24 14.39 -5.60 1.65
C THR A 24 15.31 -5.03 0.57
N SER A 25 15.41 -3.70 0.46
CA SER A 25 16.28 -3.06 -0.52
C SER A 25 17.17 -1.99 0.09
N VAL A 26 18.41 -1.90 -0.38
CA VAL A 26 19.39 -0.87 0.01
C VAL A 26 19.93 -0.14 -1.22
N PRO A 27 20.36 1.14 -1.10
CA PRO A 27 20.94 1.87 -2.24
C PRO A 27 22.17 1.17 -2.81
N TYR A 28 22.32 1.16 -4.13
CA TYR A 28 23.47 0.54 -4.78
C TYR A 28 24.76 1.34 -4.53
N THR A 29 25.78 0.68 -3.97
CA THR A 29 27.17 1.14 -4.04
C THR A 29 28.08 -0.09 -4.17
N LYS A 30 29.32 0.08 -4.66
CA LYS A 30 30.29 -1.03 -4.72
C LYS A 30 30.54 -1.66 -3.34
N LEU A 31 30.58 -0.83 -2.30
CA LEU A 31 30.75 -1.31 -0.92
C LEU A 31 29.53 -2.09 -0.45
N HIS A 32 28.32 -1.58 -0.66
CA HIS A 32 27.11 -2.30 -0.24
C HIS A 32 26.98 -3.63 -0.97
N LEU A 33 27.29 -3.68 -2.27
CA LEU A 33 27.30 -4.93 -3.03
C LEU A 33 28.31 -5.92 -2.45
N SER A 34 29.55 -5.47 -2.20
CA SER A 34 30.59 -6.33 -1.61
C SER A 34 30.20 -6.84 -0.21
N PHE A 35 29.56 -6.00 0.60
CA PHE A 35 29.05 -6.38 1.92
C PHE A 35 27.88 -7.37 1.82
N SER A 36 26.90 -7.12 0.95
CA SER A 36 25.78 -8.04 0.70
C SER A 36 26.25 -9.39 0.17
N LEU A 37 27.25 -9.42 -0.72
CA LEU A 37 27.86 -10.66 -1.21
C LEU A 37 28.61 -11.41 -0.10
N LEU A 38 29.29 -10.70 0.80
CA LEU A 38 29.91 -11.30 1.99
C LEU A 38 28.83 -11.94 2.88
N LEU A 39 27.72 -11.25 3.15
CA LEU A 39 26.60 -11.79 3.91
C LEU A 39 25.95 -13.00 3.23
N LEU A 40 25.84 -12.99 1.91
CA LEU A 40 25.36 -14.13 1.12
C LEU A 40 26.31 -15.32 1.25
N LYS A 41 27.63 -15.11 1.09
CA LYS A 41 28.67 -16.14 1.25
C LYS A 41 28.65 -16.76 2.64
N GLN A 42 28.45 -15.95 3.68
CA GLN A 42 28.35 -16.40 5.08
C GLN A 42 26.97 -16.93 5.47
N GLY A 43 26.03 -17.00 4.52
CA GLY A 43 24.72 -17.61 4.73
C GLY A 43 23.69 -16.74 5.45
N PHE A 44 23.96 -15.48 5.75
CA PHE A 44 23.03 -14.54 6.39
C PHE A 44 21.88 -14.10 5.47
N LEU A 45 22.15 -13.97 4.17
CA LEU A 45 21.16 -13.62 3.15
C LEU A 45 20.83 -14.84 2.28
N SER A 46 19.61 -14.89 1.73
CA SER A 46 19.20 -15.92 0.76
C SER A 46 19.57 -15.55 -0.67
N GLN A 47 19.45 -14.26 -1.01
CA GLN A 47 19.72 -13.76 -2.35
C GLN A 47 20.14 -12.29 -2.33
N VAL A 48 20.90 -11.90 -3.35
CA VAL A 48 21.29 -10.51 -3.63
C VAL A 48 21.06 -10.25 -5.11
N LYS A 49 20.20 -9.30 -5.44
CA LYS A 49 19.85 -8.93 -6.82
C LYS A 49 19.98 -7.44 -7.03
N LEU A 50 20.45 -7.03 -8.21
CA LEU A 50 20.49 -5.62 -8.61
C LEU A 50 19.23 -5.30 -9.41
N ALA A 51 18.47 -4.28 -8.97
CA ALA A 51 17.31 -3.81 -9.71
C ALA A 51 17.06 -2.31 -9.46
N GLY A 52 15.90 -1.81 -9.89
CA GLY A 52 15.44 -0.44 -9.67
C GLY A 52 14.75 -0.25 -8.30
N PRO A 53 13.85 0.74 -8.19
CA PRO A 53 13.08 1.00 -6.98
C PRO A 53 12.05 -0.10 -6.66
N SER A 54 11.70 -0.94 -7.64
CA SER A 54 10.87 -2.13 -7.48
C SER A 54 11.72 -3.41 -7.45
N PRO A 55 11.27 -4.46 -6.74
CA PRO A 55 11.98 -5.73 -6.68
C PRO A 55 11.95 -6.46 -8.03
N PRO A 56 13.04 -7.15 -8.43
CA PRO A 56 13.03 -7.95 -9.64
C PRO A 56 12.20 -9.22 -9.44
N ALA A 57 11.57 -9.72 -10.50
CA ALA A 57 10.72 -10.93 -10.44
C ALA A 57 11.50 -12.16 -9.93
N SER A 58 12.80 -12.25 -10.24
CA SER A 58 13.68 -13.31 -9.74
C SER A 58 13.84 -13.35 -8.21
N CYS A 59 13.36 -12.34 -7.47
CA CYS A 59 13.33 -12.35 -6.01
C CYS A 59 12.15 -13.14 -5.42
N PHE A 60 11.11 -13.41 -6.20
CA PHE A 60 9.90 -14.09 -5.74
C PHE A 60 9.82 -15.51 -6.33
N PRO A 61 9.13 -16.45 -5.67
CA PRO A 61 8.70 -17.67 -6.35
C PRO A 61 7.84 -17.30 -7.56
N ASN A 62 7.84 -18.14 -8.61
CA ASN A 62 7.02 -17.91 -9.79
C ASN A 62 5.57 -17.63 -9.36
N ALA A 63 5.07 -16.44 -9.69
CA ALA A 63 3.71 -16.07 -9.37
C ALA A 63 2.74 -17.04 -10.07
N LEU A 64 1.59 -17.29 -9.45
CA LEU A 64 0.43 -17.76 -10.19
C LEU A 64 0.19 -16.76 -11.34
N PRO A 65 -0.12 -17.22 -12.57
CA PRO A 65 -0.42 -16.33 -13.67
C PRO A 65 -1.49 -15.33 -13.24
N ASP A 66 -1.30 -14.07 -13.63
CA ASP A 66 -2.19 -12.98 -13.25
C ASP A 66 -3.59 -13.25 -13.82
N ASN A 67 -4.49 -13.71 -12.95
CA ASN A 67 -5.89 -13.98 -13.29
C ASN A 67 -6.73 -12.69 -13.37
N ARG A 68 -6.09 -11.50 -13.36
CA ARG A 68 -6.68 -10.17 -13.53
C ARG A 68 -7.69 -9.72 -12.45
N LEU A 69 -8.06 -10.60 -11.52
CA LEU A 69 -9.06 -10.37 -10.47
C LEU A 69 -8.45 -10.28 -9.05
N VAL A 70 -7.36 -11.00 -8.79
CA VAL A 70 -6.62 -10.98 -7.52
C VAL A 70 -5.15 -11.17 -7.85
N THR A 71 -4.38 -10.08 -7.89
CA THR A 71 -2.95 -10.13 -8.22
C THR A 71 -2.14 -10.07 -6.93
N SER A 72 -1.42 -11.15 -6.62
CA SER A 72 -0.39 -11.15 -5.56
C SER A 72 0.98 -10.68 -6.08
N ALA A 73 1.04 -10.34 -7.36
CA ALA A 73 2.25 -10.05 -8.08
C ALA A 73 2.71 -8.59 -7.83
N PRO A 74 4.03 -8.34 -7.68
CA PRO A 74 4.56 -6.99 -7.52
C PRO A 74 4.20 -6.10 -8.73
N HIS A 75 4.29 -4.77 -8.60
CA HIS A 75 3.97 -3.78 -9.65
C HIS A 75 4.57 -4.05 -11.05
N ARG A 76 5.59 -4.91 -11.18
CA ARG A 76 6.17 -5.36 -12.46
C ARG A 76 5.39 -6.48 -13.14
N ASP A 77 4.88 -7.41 -12.36
CA ASP A 77 4.18 -8.59 -12.85
C ASP A 77 2.68 -8.31 -13.06
N GLN A 78 2.21 -7.16 -12.59
CA GLN A 78 0.91 -6.62 -12.96
C GLN A 78 0.91 -6.29 -14.45
N SER A 79 -0.13 -6.73 -15.16
CA SER A 79 -0.33 -6.31 -16.54
C SER A 79 -0.37 -4.77 -16.61
N PRO A 80 0.34 -4.12 -17.56
CA PRO A 80 0.19 -2.68 -17.84
C PRO A 80 -1.28 -2.29 -18.16
N TRP A 81 -2.07 -3.29 -18.51
CA TRP A 81 -3.48 -3.23 -18.90
C TRP A 81 -4.40 -3.79 -17.82
N SER A 82 -3.93 -3.90 -16.56
CA SER A 82 -4.72 -4.40 -15.44
C SER A 82 -5.83 -3.43 -15.04
N GLY A 83 -6.81 -3.92 -14.28
CA GLY A 83 -7.85 -3.08 -13.68
C GLY A 83 -7.29 -1.99 -12.76
N GLU A 84 -6.21 -2.27 -12.02
CA GLU A 84 -5.52 -1.29 -11.17
C GLU A 84 -4.83 -0.19 -11.98
N ALA A 85 -4.31 -0.53 -13.17
CA ALA A 85 -3.75 0.44 -14.10
C ALA A 85 -4.85 1.30 -14.74
N ALA A 86 -5.97 0.70 -15.13
CA ALA A 86 -7.14 1.44 -15.61
C ALA A 86 -7.69 2.40 -14.53
N LEU A 87 -7.76 1.96 -13.27
CA LEU A 87 -8.17 2.78 -12.13
C LEU A 87 -7.24 3.97 -11.94
N ALA A 88 -5.93 3.76 -12.00
CA ALA A 88 -4.95 4.83 -11.90
C ALA A 88 -5.14 5.92 -12.98
N ASP A 89 -5.49 5.51 -14.20
CA ASP A 89 -5.76 6.42 -15.32
C ASP A 89 -7.09 7.18 -15.17
N LEU A 90 -8.15 6.53 -14.68
CA LEU A 90 -9.40 7.21 -14.33
C LEU A 90 -9.20 8.25 -13.22
N LEU A 91 -8.40 7.92 -12.21
CA LEU A 91 -8.06 8.85 -11.12
C LEU A 91 -7.20 10.02 -11.60
N ALA A 92 -6.39 9.81 -12.64
CA ALA A 92 -5.64 10.88 -13.32
C ALA A 92 -6.53 11.76 -14.22
N GLY A 93 -7.81 11.42 -14.39
CA GLY A 93 -8.79 12.21 -15.13
C GLY A 93 -9.04 11.75 -16.56
N LYS A 94 -8.52 10.59 -16.98
CA LYS A 94 -8.83 10.03 -18.31
C LYS A 94 -10.27 9.55 -18.39
N THR A 95 -10.83 9.59 -19.59
CA THR A 95 -12.18 9.06 -19.85
C THR A 95 -12.15 7.57 -20.16
N VAL A 96 -13.31 6.92 -20.06
CA VAL A 96 -13.47 5.49 -20.40
C VAL A 96 -13.18 5.23 -21.88
N GLU A 97 -13.51 6.19 -22.75
CA GLU A 97 -13.21 6.11 -24.18
C GLU A 97 -11.71 6.20 -24.47
N GLU A 98 -10.99 7.05 -23.71
CA GLU A 98 -9.53 7.13 -23.76
C GLU A 98 -8.86 5.83 -23.29
N LEU A 99 -9.44 5.11 -22.32
CA LEU A 99 -8.95 3.80 -21.90
C LEU A 99 -9.15 2.74 -22.98
N ARG A 100 -10.32 2.72 -23.62
CA ARG A 100 -10.59 1.79 -24.74
C ARG A 100 -9.64 2.03 -25.90
N THR A 101 -9.41 3.29 -26.27
CA THR A 101 -8.47 3.65 -27.35
C THR A 101 -7.02 3.38 -26.97
N ALA A 102 -6.66 3.51 -25.69
CA ALA A 102 -5.36 3.09 -25.21
C ALA A 102 -5.16 1.58 -25.41
N GLY A 103 -6.21 0.76 -25.26
CA GLY A 103 -6.19 -0.70 -25.47
C GLY A 103 -6.52 -1.54 -24.22
N PHE A 104 -7.14 -0.94 -23.19
CA PHE A 104 -7.60 -1.67 -22.01
C PHE A 104 -8.78 -2.60 -22.36
N ASP A 105 -8.80 -3.76 -21.70
CA ASP A 105 -9.89 -4.74 -21.81
C ASP A 105 -11.16 -4.23 -21.11
N ASP A 106 -12.34 -4.63 -21.58
CA ASP A 106 -13.62 -4.16 -21.01
C ASP A 106 -13.79 -4.59 -19.54
N ASP A 107 -13.27 -5.77 -19.18
CA ASP A 107 -13.26 -6.25 -17.79
C ASP A 107 -12.41 -5.36 -16.87
N ALA A 108 -11.26 -4.89 -17.37
CA ALA A 108 -10.36 -4.01 -16.61
C ALA A 108 -10.99 -2.62 -16.39
N ILE A 109 -11.70 -2.13 -17.41
CA ILE A 109 -12.47 -0.88 -17.34
C ILE A 109 -13.61 -1.02 -16.33
N ALA A 110 -14.39 -2.09 -16.41
CA ALA A 110 -15.51 -2.34 -15.50
C ALA A 110 -15.05 -2.46 -14.04
N PHE A 111 -13.89 -3.10 -13.81
CA PHE A 111 -13.25 -3.12 -12.49
C PHE A 111 -12.90 -1.71 -12.02
N ALA A 112 -12.24 -0.91 -12.87
CA ALA A 112 -11.80 0.44 -12.53
C ALA A 112 -12.97 1.39 -12.21
N GLU A 113 -14.07 1.29 -12.96
CA GLU A 113 -15.29 2.06 -12.69
C GLU A 113 -15.89 1.69 -11.34
N ARG A 114 -16.07 0.38 -11.08
CA ARG A 114 -16.60 -0.11 -9.81
C ARG A 114 -15.71 0.28 -8.62
N ALA A 115 -14.39 0.12 -8.76
CA ALA A 115 -13.43 0.45 -7.71
C ALA A 115 -13.38 1.96 -7.41
N ARG A 116 -13.63 2.80 -8.43
CA ARG A 116 -13.70 4.25 -8.26
C ARG A 116 -15.02 4.71 -7.65
N THR A 117 -16.14 4.01 -7.87
CA THR A 117 -17.43 4.39 -7.29
C THR A 117 -17.49 4.14 -5.79
N LEU A 118 -17.94 5.14 -5.03
CA LEU A 118 -18.17 5.00 -3.59
C LEU A 118 -19.38 4.12 -3.30
N SER A 119 -19.31 3.36 -2.20
CA SER A 119 -20.44 2.57 -1.71
C SER A 119 -21.54 3.46 -1.16
N ALA A 120 -22.76 2.92 -1.04
CA ALA A 120 -23.88 3.63 -0.44
C ALA A 120 -23.57 4.10 1.00
N GLU A 121 -22.86 3.26 1.77
CA GLU A 121 -22.43 3.59 3.13
C GLU A 121 -21.44 4.76 3.17
N GLN A 122 -20.46 4.78 2.25
CA GLN A 122 -19.50 5.88 2.14
C GLN A 122 -20.19 7.19 1.76
N LEU A 123 -21.14 7.15 0.83
CA LEU A 123 -21.92 8.33 0.44
C LEU A 123 -22.85 8.82 1.56
N ALA A 124 -23.46 7.90 2.31
CA ALA A 124 -24.24 8.26 3.48
C ALA A 124 -23.37 8.91 4.56
N ASN A 125 -22.16 8.41 4.81
CA ASN A 125 -21.22 9.01 5.75
C ASN A 125 -20.77 10.42 5.35
N ASP A 126 -20.66 10.68 4.04
CA ASP A 126 -20.40 12.02 3.50
C ASP A 126 -21.59 12.99 3.67
N GLY A 127 -22.75 12.50 4.09
CA GLY A 127 -23.95 13.30 4.35
C GLY A 127 -24.89 13.44 3.15
N TRP A 128 -24.72 12.64 2.09
CA TRP A 128 -25.62 12.66 0.92
C TRP A 128 -27.01 12.11 1.24
N ASP A 129 -27.13 11.29 2.28
CA ASP A 129 -28.39 10.84 2.85
C ASP A 129 -29.31 12.00 3.29
N LYS A 130 -28.72 13.04 3.87
CA LYS A 130 -29.43 14.25 4.31
C LYS A 130 -29.94 15.05 3.14
N VAL A 131 -29.11 15.20 2.10
CA VAL A 131 -29.47 15.92 0.86
C VAL A 131 -30.63 15.20 0.16
N ALA A 132 -30.55 13.88 0.04
CA ALA A 132 -31.62 13.06 -0.54
C ALA A 132 -32.92 13.15 0.29
N SER A 133 -32.81 13.07 1.62
CA SER A 133 -33.96 13.20 2.53
C SER A 133 -34.64 14.57 2.40
N ASP A 134 -33.85 15.64 2.36
CA ASP A 134 -34.35 17.01 2.23
C ASP A 134 -35.05 17.24 0.90
N PHE A 135 -34.49 16.70 -0.19
CA PHE A 135 -35.10 16.75 -1.51
C PHE A 135 -36.49 16.07 -1.52
N ILE A 136 -36.58 14.85 -0.97
CA ILE A 136 -37.84 14.10 -0.90
C ILE A 136 -38.89 14.84 -0.06
N ILE A 137 -38.49 15.39 1.08
CA ILE A 137 -39.38 16.18 1.95
C ILE A 137 -39.86 17.45 1.26
N GLN A 138 -39.00 18.14 0.50
CA GLN A 138 -39.36 19.37 -0.21
C GLN A 138 -40.36 19.12 -1.35
N HIS A 139 -40.41 17.91 -1.91
CA HIS A 139 -41.21 17.58 -3.09
C HIS A 139 -42.35 16.58 -2.82
N ARG A 140 -42.66 16.34 -1.55
CA ARG A 140 -43.68 15.39 -1.07
C ARG A 140 -45.07 15.53 -1.74
N ASP A 141 -45.52 16.76 -1.97
CA ASP A 141 -46.91 17.03 -2.42
C ASP A 141 -47.01 17.39 -3.91
N LYS A 142 -45.89 17.32 -4.65
CA LYS A 142 -45.86 17.70 -6.07
C LYS A 142 -46.24 16.53 -6.97
N SER A 143 -47.11 16.77 -7.95
CA SER A 143 -47.40 15.80 -9.01
C SER A 143 -46.26 15.74 -10.04
N GLN A 144 -46.22 14.68 -10.85
CA GLN A 144 -45.20 14.51 -11.89
C GLN A 144 -45.13 15.72 -12.83
N GLU A 145 -46.28 16.25 -13.25
CA GLU A 145 -46.39 17.44 -14.10
C GLU A 145 -45.81 18.70 -13.42
N GLN A 146 -46.02 18.85 -12.11
CA GLN A 146 -45.46 19.96 -11.33
C GLN A 146 -43.95 19.84 -11.15
N LEU A 147 -43.42 18.62 -11.07
CA LEU A 147 -41.97 18.37 -10.99
C LEU A 147 -41.29 18.67 -12.32
N THR A 148 -41.85 18.23 -13.44
CA THR A 148 -41.33 18.53 -14.77
C THR A 148 -41.38 20.03 -15.07
N SER A 149 -42.46 20.72 -14.67
CA SER A 149 -42.54 22.18 -14.80
C SER A 149 -41.54 22.95 -13.92
N ALA A 150 -41.04 22.31 -12.85
CA ALA A 150 -40.03 22.89 -11.97
C ALA A 150 -38.60 22.71 -12.52
N GLY A 151 -38.44 22.10 -13.69
CA GLY A 151 -37.14 21.90 -14.35
C GLY A 151 -36.31 20.75 -13.77
N LEU A 152 -36.96 19.76 -13.14
CA LEU A 152 -36.30 18.57 -12.60
C LEU A 152 -36.11 17.52 -13.69
N ASP A 153 -34.95 16.85 -13.66
CA ASP A 153 -34.64 15.74 -14.56
C ASP A 153 -35.56 14.53 -14.31
N ASP A 154 -35.65 13.63 -15.30
CA ASP A 154 -36.47 12.43 -15.22
C ASP A 154 -36.09 11.51 -14.04
N GLU A 155 -34.80 11.40 -13.72
CA GLU A 155 -34.34 10.63 -12.55
C GLU A 155 -34.75 11.30 -11.23
N ALA A 156 -34.61 12.62 -11.13
CA ALA A 156 -35.06 13.37 -9.96
C ALA A 156 -36.58 13.23 -9.74
N CYS A 157 -37.35 13.23 -10.83
CA CYS A 157 -38.79 13.00 -10.78
C CYS A 157 -39.14 11.61 -10.25
N LYS A 158 -38.43 10.56 -10.70
CA LYS A 158 -38.60 9.18 -10.19
C LYS A 158 -38.26 9.09 -8.70
N ILE A 159 -37.11 9.63 -8.29
CA ILE A 159 -36.67 9.65 -6.88
C ILE A 159 -37.70 10.37 -6.01
N ALA A 160 -38.22 11.52 -6.46
CA ALA A 160 -39.24 12.26 -5.74
C ALA A 160 -40.53 11.45 -5.59
N LEU A 161 -41.06 10.88 -6.69
CA LEU A 161 -42.30 10.10 -6.67
C LEU A 161 -42.20 8.85 -5.79
N GLU A 162 -41.08 8.12 -5.85
CA GLU A 162 -40.83 6.99 -4.94
C GLU A 162 -40.69 7.44 -3.49
N GLY A 163 -39.98 8.54 -3.26
CA GLY A 163 -39.85 9.18 -1.95
C GLY A 163 -41.19 9.58 -1.35
N THR A 164 -42.12 10.11 -2.15
CA THR A 164 -43.48 10.48 -1.67
C THR A 164 -44.26 9.26 -1.19
N LYS A 165 -44.13 8.10 -1.87
CA LYS A 165 -44.75 6.83 -1.45
C LYS A 165 -44.12 6.33 -0.15
N ARG A 166 -42.79 6.39 -0.04
CA ARG A 166 -42.06 6.05 1.20
C ARG A 166 -42.54 6.92 2.38
N LEU A 167 -42.64 8.24 2.17
CA LEU A 167 -43.11 9.18 3.19
C LEU A 167 -44.55 8.90 3.65
N ARG A 168 -45.48 8.58 2.74
CA ARG A 168 -46.87 8.21 3.11
C ARG A 168 -46.90 6.95 3.96
N ARG A 169 -46.13 5.93 3.60
CA ARG A 169 -46.01 4.69 4.38
C ARG A 169 -45.43 4.96 5.77
N ILE A 170 -44.38 5.79 5.86
CA ILE A 170 -43.76 6.18 7.14
C ILE A 170 -44.76 6.97 7.99
N GLU A 171 -45.53 7.88 7.39
CA GLU A 171 -46.56 8.65 8.09
C GLU A 171 -47.67 7.75 8.66
N GLU A 172 -48.17 6.80 7.87
CA GLU A 172 -49.15 5.80 8.32
C GLU A 172 -48.58 4.94 9.46
N MET A 173 -47.34 4.47 9.33
CA MET A 173 -46.65 3.69 10.35
C MET A 173 -46.50 4.49 11.65
N LEU A 174 -46.01 5.73 11.56
CA LEU A 174 -45.86 6.62 12.70
C LEU A 174 -47.20 6.86 13.36
N ARG A 175 -48.26 7.15 12.60
CA ARG A 175 -49.64 7.33 13.13
C ARG A 175 -50.18 6.08 13.82
N SER A 176 -49.82 4.89 13.36
CA SER A 176 -50.32 3.60 13.91
C SER A 176 -49.55 3.05 15.12
N GLN A 177 -48.36 3.59 15.43
CA GLN A 177 -47.50 3.09 16.52
C GLN A 177 -48.01 3.56 17.91
N PRO A 178 -48.29 2.66 18.88
CA PRO A 178 -48.75 3.02 20.22
C PRO A 178 -47.65 3.73 21.02
N LEU A 179 -47.99 4.85 21.67
CA LEU A 179 -47.04 5.77 22.31
C LEU A 179 -46.59 5.34 23.72
N SER A 180 -45.34 5.69 24.05
CA SER A 180 -44.89 5.95 25.42
C SER A 180 -45.18 7.41 25.81
N ASP A 181 -46.16 7.60 26.69
CA ASP A 181 -46.47 8.69 27.66
C ASP A 181 -45.85 10.12 27.60
N SER A 182 -45.38 10.70 26.49
CA SER A 182 -44.90 12.10 26.57
C SER A 182 -45.11 13.08 25.40
N TYR A 183 -45.86 12.75 24.35
CA TYR A 183 -46.16 13.73 23.29
C TYR A 183 -47.58 13.57 22.71
N ASP A 184 -48.42 14.61 22.88
CA ASP A 184 -49.66 14.78 22.14
C ASP A 184 -49.34 15.05 20.66
N ARG A 185 -49.73 14.14 19.76
CA ARG A 185 -49.39 14.22 18.33
C ARG A 185 -50.23 15.23 17.53
N GLU A 186 -51.32 15.74 18.08
CA GLU A 186 -52.21 16.69 17.39
C GLU A 186 -51.64 18.12 17.32
N SER A 187 -50.56 18.40 18.04
CA SER A 187 -49.85 19.70 18.06
C SER A 187 -48.44 19.64 17.46
N LEU A 188 -48.12 18.60 16.67
CA LEU A 188 -46.84 18.49 15.96
C LEU A 188 -46.74 19.55 14.85
N THR A 189 -45.72 20.40 14.94
CA THR A 189 -45.48 21.43 13.92
C THR A 189 -44.95 20.83 12.62
N HIS A 190 -45.01 21.60 11.53
CA HIS A 190 -44.43 21.20 10.26
C HIS A 190 -42.92 20.91 10.37
N GLU A 191 -42.20 21.55 11.30
CA GLU A 191 -40.78 21.28 11.55
C GLU A 191 -40.54 19.96 12.29
N ASP A 192 -41.42 19.58 13.22
CA ASP A 192 -41.32 18.32 13.95
C ASP A 192 -41.53 17.13 13.00
N TRP A 193 -42.50 17.25 12.09
CA TRP A 193 -42.69 16.27 11.01
C TRP A 193 -41.47 16.15 10.10
N ARG A 194 -40.83 17.27 9.73
CA ARG A 194 -39.57 17.23 8.95
C ARG A 194 -38.47 16.46 9.68
N ARG A 195 -38.31 16.67 11.00
CA ARG A 195 -37.31 15.95 11.81
C ARG A 195 -37.60 14.45 11.90
N LEU A 196 -38.86 14.09 12.12
CA LEU A 196 -39.30 12.69 12.18
C LEU A 196 -39.10 11.98 10.84
N PHE A 197 -39.47 12.62 9.72
CA PHE A 197 -39.25 12.06 8.39
C PHE A 197 -37.79 11.90 8.05
N ARG A 198 -36.93 12.88 8.37
CA ARG A 198 -35.48 12.74 8.21
C ARG A 198 -34.95 11.54 8.98
N SER A 199 -35.31 11.40 10.26
CA SER A 199 -34.83 10.29 11.08
C SER A 199 -35.31 8.93 10.56
N ALA A 200 -36.55 8.85 10.08
CA ALA A 200 -37.10 7.61 9.51
C ALA A 200 -36.42 7.24 8.18
N LEU A 201 -36.25 8.20 7.27
CA LEU A 201 -35.58 7.97 5.98
C LEU A 201 -34.11 7.57 6.16
N GLN A 202 -33.40 8.22 7.09
CA GLN A 202 -32.02 7.84 7.41
C GLN A 202 -31.89 6.43 7.99
N LYS A 203 -32.89 5.95 8.73
CA LYS A 203 -32.91 4.59 9.27
C LYS A 203 -33.18 3.53 8.20
N GLU A 204 -34.07 3.81 7.25
CA GLU A 204 -34.32 2.91 6.12
C GLU A 204 -33.14 2.87 5.14
N GLY A 205 -32.41 3.98 5.02
CA GLY A 205 -31.30 4.12 4.08
C GLY A 205 -31.76 4.38 2.65
N PHE A 206 -30.79 4.65 1.78
CA PHE A 206 -31.02 4.92 0.36
C PHE A 206 -30.24 3.96 -0.52
N ASP A 207 -30.83 3.65 -1.67
CA ASP A 207 -30.17 2.87 -2.71
C ASP A 207 -28.95 3.63 -3.25
N GLN A 208 -27.90 2.90 -3.67
CA GLN A 208 -26.64 3.49 -4.12
C GLN A 208 -26.86 4.47 -5.29
N GLN A 209 -27.73 4.13 -6.24
CA GLN A 209 -28.06 4.97 -7.40
C GLN A 209 -28.64 6.33 -6.99
N THR A 210 -29.53 6.34 -6.00
CA THR A 210 -30.14 7.58 -5.48
C THR A 210 -29.08 8.50 -4.87
N LEU A 211 -28.17 7.93 -4.06
CA LEU A 211 -27.09 8.71 -3.45
C LEU A 211 -26.07 9.20 -4.49
N GLN A 212 -25.77 8.38 -5.49
CA GLN A 212 -24.91 8.72 -6.62
C GLN A 212 -25.45 9.91 -7.43
N TYR A 213 -26.76 9.93 -7.69
CA TYR A 213 -27.43 11.04 -8.39
C TYR A 213 -27.16 12.38 -7.68
N PHE A 214 -27.40 12.46 -6.36
CA PHE A 214 -27.18 13.68 -5.59
C PHE A 214 -25.69 14.03 -5.40
N ALA A 215 -24.83 13.01 -5.29
CA ALA A 215 -23.39 13.23 -5.16
C ALA A 215 -22.74 13.76 -6.46
N GLY A 216 -23.34 13.45 -7.63
CA GLY A 216 -22.86 13.89 -8.93
C GLY A 216 -21.38 13.52 -9.15
N PRO A 217 -20.46 14.47 -9.38
CA PRO A 217 -19.03 14.16 -9.57
C PRO A 217 -18.34 13.65 -8.29
N LYS A 218 -18.91 13.91 -7.11
CA LYS A 218 -18.36 13.45 -5.81
C LYS A 218 -18.69 11.99 -5.50
N GLN A 219 -19.43 11.30 -6.37
CA GLN A 219 -19.66 9.86 -6.26
C GLN A 219 -18.40 9.02 -6.47
N PHE A 220 -17.36 9.62 -7.05
CA PHE A 220 -16.11 8.98 -7.36
C PHE A 220 -15.06 9.25 -6.28
N ALA A 221 -14.39 8.19 -5.84
CA ALA A 221 -13.28 8.26 -4.90
C ALA A 221 -12.08 9.02 -5.51
N THR A 222 -11.39 9.77 -4.66
CA THR A 222 -10.08 10.36 -4.98
C THR A 222 -8.96 9.39 -4.64
N ALA A 223 -7.78 9.55 -5.22
CA ALA A 223 -6.62 8.70 -4.92
C ALA A 223 -6.30 8.65 -3.41
N SER A 224 -6.31 9.82 -2.75
CA SER A 224 -6.08 9.93 -1.30
C SER A 224 -7.12 9.16 -0.47
N ARG A 225 -8.40 9.19 -0.89
CA ARG A 225 -9.46 8.46 -0.19
C ARG A 225 -9.30 6.96 -0.35
N LEU A 226 -8.96 6.48 -1.54
CA LEU A 226 -8.69 5.05 -1.77
C LEU A 226 -7.51 4.53 -0.95
N GLU A 227 -6.47 5.35 -0.75
CA GLU A 227 -5.35 5.00 0.13
C GLU A 227 -5.75 4.86 1.61
N GLN A 228 -6.76 5.60 2.06
CA GLN A 228 -7.21 5.60 3.46
C GLN A 228 -8.29 4.56 3.74
N GLU A 229 -9.30 4.49 2.87
CA GLU A 229 -10.52 3.69 3.09
C GLU A 229 -10.54 2.40 2.27
N GLY A 230 -9.71 2.25 1.24
CA GLY A 230 -9.77 1.13 0.31
C GLY A 230 -10.95 1.19 -0.68
N THR A 231 -11.17 0.09 -1.39
CA THR A 231 -12.26 -0.10 -2.36
C THR A 231 -13.18 -1.24 -1.93
N THR A 232 -14.33 -1.35 -2.59
CA THR A 232 -15.24 -2.49 -2.41
C THR A 232 -15.00 -3.49 -3.54
N ILE A 233 -14.67 -4.73 -3.19
CA ILE A 233 -14.48 -5.83 -4.14
C ILE A 233 -15.66 -6.80 -3.99
N SER A 234 -16.33 -7.10 -5.11
CA SER A 234 -17.36 -8.13 -5.15
C SER A 234 -16.71 -9.47 -5.49
N ALA A 235 -16.74 -10.41 -4.55
CA ALA A 235 -16.17 -11.74 -4.71
C ALA A 235 -17.17 -12.79 -4.20
N MET A 236 -17.45 -13.80 -5.03
CA MET A 236 -18.37 -14.90 -4.68
C MET A 236 -19.79 -14.44 -4.28
N GLY A 237 -20.26 -13.31 -4.83
CA GLY A 237 -21.57 -12.73 -4.53
C GLY A 237 -21.63 -11.97 -3.20
N LEU A 238 -20.48 -11.72 -2.56
CA LEU A 238 -20.35 -10.89 -1.37
C LEU A 238 -19.52 -9.65 -1.70
N ASP A 239 -19.98 -8.50 -1.23
CA ASP A 239 -19.25 -7.25 -1.33
C ASP A 239 -18.37 -7.07 -0.08
N ILE A 240 -17.06 -7.08 -0.29
CA ILE A 240 -16.08 -6.91 0.75
C ILE A 240 -15.56 -5.47 0.67
N THR A 241 -15.93 -4.65 1.65
CA THR A 241 -15.50 -3.26 1.76
C THR A 241 -14.08 -3.16 2.34
N GLY A 242 -13.45 -2.00 2.18
CA GLY A 242 -12.18 -1.70 2.82
C GLY A 242 -10.96 -2.41 2.23
N GLN A 243 -11.05 -2.97 1.03
CA GLN A 243 -9.96 -3.70 0.42
C GLN A 243 -8.90 -2.73 -0.12
N PRO A 244 -7.62 -2.88 0.27
CA PRO A 244 -6.57 -1.99 -0.21
C PRO A 244 -6.39 -2.21 -1.71
N VAL A 245 -6.44 -1.12 -2.48
CA VAL A 245 -6.06 -1.14 -3.89
C VAL A 245 -4.86 -0.24 -4.05
N SER A 246 -3.80 -0.80 -4.64
CA SER A 246 -2.62 -0.03 -5.00
C SER A 246 -2.73 0.28 -6.48
N PRO A 247 -3.19 1.49 -6.88
CA PRO A 247 -3.23 1.85 -8.29
C PRO A 247 -1.83 1.68 -8.90
N LEU A 248 -1.75 1.33 -10.18
CA LEU A 248 -0.48 1.20 -10.90
C LEU A 248 -0.23 2.46 -11.77
N PRO A 249 0.49 3.49 -11.24
CA PRO A 249 0.79 4.69 -12.00
C PRO A 249 1.57 4.39 -13.28
N ALA A 250 1.41 5.24 -14.29
CA ALA A 250 2.05 5.10 -15.60
C ALA A 250 3.57 4.89 -15.54
N GLN A 251 4.26 5.51 -14.56
CA GLN A 251 5.71 5.35 -14.37
C GLN A 251 6.15 3.91 -14.05
N PHE A 252 5.23 3.08 -13.53
CA PHE A 252 5.47 1.67 -13.23
C PHE A 252 4.91 0.74 -14.31
N ARG A 253 4.42 1.26 -15.43
CA ARG A 253 3.91 0.43 -16.54
C ARG A 253 4.94 0.16 -17.63
N ASP A 254 6.02 0.96 -17.67
CA ASP A 254 7.08 0.78 -18.65
C ASP A 254 7.91 -0.47 -18.32
N ARG A 255 7.67 -1.54 -19.09
CA ARG A 255 8.40 -2.81 -18.97
C ARG A 255 9.90 -2.61 -19.10
N LEU A 256 10.37 -1.71 -19.97
CA LEU A 256 11.79 -1.47 -20.19
C LEU A 256 12.47 -0.85 -18.95
N ALA A 257 11.76 0.02 -18.22
CA ALA A 257 12.24 0.58 -16.96
C ALA A 257 12.32 -0.46 -15.82
N GLN A 258 11.51 -1.53 -15.90
CA GLN A 258 11.45 -2.62 -14.92
C GLN A 258 12.39 -3.80 -15.26
N GLU A 259 12.83 -3.91 -16.50
CA GLU A 259 13.44 -5.13 -17.05
C GLU A 259 14.95 -5.26 -16.87
N GLU A 260 15.70 -4.19 -16.64
CA GLU A 260 17.15 -4.35 -16.57
C GLU A 260 17.59 -4.87 -15.19
N GLU A 261 17.45 -6.18 -14.98
CA GLU A 261 18.40 -6.91 -14.16
C GLU A 261 19.81 -6.63 -14.73
N GLY A 262 20.68 -6.00 -13.94
CA GLY A 262 22.12 -6.13 -14.14
C GLY A 262 22.87 -5.01 -14.89
N VAL A 263 22.24 -4.08 -15.60
CA VAL A 263 23.00 -3.03 -16.32
C VAL A 263 23.03 -1.70 -15.57
N ILE A 264 24.23 -1.29 -15.14
CA ILE A 264 24.47 0.00 -14.50
C ILE A 264 24.93 0.99 -15.57
N THR A 265 24.11 1.99 -15.84
CA THR A 265 24.42 3.14 -16.71
C THR A 265 24.61 4.40 -15.85
N GLN A 266 25.11 5.49 -16.45
CA GLN A 266 25.25 6.76 -15.72
C GLN A 266 23.87 7.36 -15.36
N ALA A 267 22.87 7.18 -16.23
CA ALA A 267 21.51 7.68 -16.00
C ALA A 267 20.80 6.93 -14.86
N ASN A 268 21.01 5.62 -14.73
CA ASN A 268 20.27 4.79 -13.76
C ASN A 268 20.97 4.62 -12.40
N ARG A 269 22.28 4.92 -12.28
CA ARG A 269 23.07 4.63 -11.07
C ARG A 269 22.43 5.12 -9.76
N ALA A 270 21.77 6.28 -9.79
CA ALA A 270 21.14 6.88 -8.61
C ALA A 270 19.85 6.15 -8.19
N SER A 271 19.09 5.60 -9.14
CA SER A 271 17.84 4.88 -8.86
C SER A 271 18.04 3.38 -8.58
N ARG A 272 19.24 2.84 -8.87
CA ARG A 272 19.55 1.42 -8.63
C ARG A 272 19.60 1.07 -7.15
N ARG A 273 19.01 -0.08 -6.83
CA ARG A 273 18.97 -0.68 -5.49
C ARG A 273 19.45 -2.12 -5.53
N LEU A 274 19.97 -2.58 -4.39
CA LEU A 274 20.27 -3.98 -4.11
C LEU A 274 19.12 -4.56 -3.32
N TRP A 275 18.45 -5.54 -3.90
CA TRP A 275 17.40 -6.33 -3.27
C TRP A 275 18.00 -7.52 -2.56
N LEU A 276 17.69 -7.66 -1.27
CA LEU A 276 18.29 -8.58 -0.33
C LEU A 276 17.20 -9.48 0.24
N GLY A 277 17.32 -10.79 0.04
CA GLY A 277 16.43 -11.76 0.68
C GLY A 277 16.89 -12.07 2.10
N LEU A 278 16.01 -11.84 3.06
CA LEU A 278 16.26 -12.08 4.48
C LEU A 278 15.91 -13.52 4.85
N LYS A 279 16.68 -14.11 5.76
CA LYS A 279 16.49 -15.49 6.22
C LYS A 279 15.92 -15.54 7.63
N TYR A 280 15.07 -16.54 7.83
CA TYR A 280 14.45 -16.86 9.10
C TYR A 280 14.56 -18.36 9.35
N TRP A 281 14.88 -18.73 10.59
CA TRP A 281 14.94 -20.12 11.05
C TRP A 281 14.10 -20.24 12.31
N GLU A 282 13.16 -21.20 12.35
CA GLU A 282 12.25 -21.41 13.49
C GLU A 282 11.56 -20.12 13.97
N GLY A 283 11.16 -19.25 13.03
CA GLY A 283 10.53 -17.96 13.34
C GLY A 283 11.46 -16.90 13.93
N ARG A 284 12.77 -17.16 14.01
CA ARG A 284 13.80 -16.20 14.45
C ARG A 284 14.61 -15.69 13.26
N PRO A 285 14.99 -14.40 13.23
CA PRO A 285 15.83 -13.85 12.19
C PRO A 285 17.25 -14.41 12.26
N VAL A 286 17.85 -14.71 11.10
CA VAL A 286 19.27 -15.10 11.00
C VAL A 286 20.19 -13.91 11.25
N ILE A 287 19.78 -12.70 10.83
CA ILE A 287 20.47 -11.46 11.20
C ILE A 287 19.75 -10.88 12.41
N SER A 288 20.27 -11.14 13.61
CA SER A 288 19.74 -10.57 14.85
C SER A 288 20.25 -9.14 15.06
N LYS A 289 21.48 -8.85 14.62
CA LYS A 289 22.18 -7.61 14.91
C LYS A 289 23.23 -7.29 13.88
N ALA A 290 23.31 -6.02 13.49
CA ALA A 290 24.37 -5.51 12.63
C ALA A 290 24.92 -4.20 13.22
N ARG A 291 26.20 -4.18 13.60
CA ARG A 291 26.82 -3.04 14.30
C ARG A 291 28.13 -2.63 13.64
N LEU A 292 28.33 -1.32 13.48
CA LEU A 292 29.62 -0.77 13.07
C LEU A 292 30.69 -0.96 14.15
N VAL A 293 31.90 -1.32 13.72
CA VAL A 293 33.11 -1.32 14.55
C VAL A 293 33.85 0.00 14.35
N SER A 294 34.23 0.31 13.11
CA SER A 294 34.73 1.64 12.76
C SER A 294 33.58 2.63 12.60
N LYS A 295 33.66 3.75 13.31
CA LYS A 295 32.76 4.89 13.11
C LYS A 295 33.44 5.95 12.23
N PRO A 296 32.69 6.84 11.57
CA PRO A 296 33.27 7.95 10.82
C PRO A 296 34.24 8.80 11.65
N SER A 297 33.94 9.00 12.94
CA SER A 297 34.76 9.75 13.89
C SER A 297 35.99 9.00 14.38
N LYS A 298 35.98 7.67 14.41
CA LYS A 298 37.10 6.83 14.85
C LYS A 298 37.16 5.56 14.01
N ARG A 299 38.12 5.53 13.10
CA ARG A 299 38.42 4.36 12.26
C ARG A 299 39.41 3.46 12.97
N ILE A 300 39.16 2.16 12.95
CA ILE A 300 39.96 1.16 13.63
C ILE A 300 40.57 0.23 12.59
N TRP A 301 41.89 0.15 12.60
CA TRP A 301 42.68 -0.72 11.75
C TRP A 301 43.28 -1.83 12.61
N LEU A 302 43.26 -3.05 12.11
CA LEU A 302 43.80 -4.22 12.80
C LEU A 302 44.78 -4.94 11.88
N THR A 303 45.91 -5.34 12.44
CA THR A 303 46.88 -6.23 11.80
C THR A 303 46.35 -7.66 11.77
N SER A 304 46.96 -8.53 10.97
CA SER A 304 46.56 -9.95 10.89
C SER A 304 46.73 -10.69 12.22
N GLN A 305 47.75 -10.33 13.02
CA GLN A 305 47.96 -10.88 14.36
C GLN A 305 46.88 -10.44 15.35
N GLU A 306 46.52 -9.15 15.34
CA GLU A 306 45.45 -8.59 16.16
C GLU A 306 44.08 -9.17 15.78
N LEU A 307 43.79 -9.33 14.48
CA LEU A 307 42.59 -10.02 14.01
C LEU A 307 42.55 -11.46 14.51
N GLY A 308 43.68 -12.16 14.52
CA GLY A 308 43.78 -13.52 15.05
C GLY A 308 43.40 -13.60 16.53
N ALA A 309 43.82 -12.62 17.34
CA ALA A 309 43.43 -12.52 18.75
C ALA A 309 41.92 -12.24 18.88
N VAL A 310 41.38 -11.27 18.13
CA VAL A 310 39.95 -10.95 18.13
C VAL A 310 39.09 -12.15 17.74
N VAL A 311 39.48 -12.90 16.71
CA VAL A 311 38.77 -14.10 16.23
C VAL A 311 38.76 -15.23 17.27
N ARG A 312 39.80 -15.34 18.10
CA ARG A 312 39.87 -16.30 19.22
C ARG A 312 39.06 -15.88 20.45
N GLY A 313 38.54 -14.65 20.47
CA GLY A 313 37.77 -14.10 21.59
C GLY A 313 38.56 -13.13 22.48
N ASP A 314 39.83 -12.89 22.18
CA ASP A 314 40.65 -11.95 22.93
C ASP A 314 40.27 -10.50 22.60
N HIS A 315 40.43 -9.61 23.57
CA HIS A 315 40.17 -8.19 23.38
C HIS A 315 41.44 -7.49 22.89
N VAL A 316 41.33 -6.70 21.81
CA VAL A 316 42.45 -5.94 21.25
C VAL A 316 42.09 -4.45 21.18
N GLY A 317 42.79 -3.65 21.98
CA GLY A 317 42.53 -2.21 22.08
C GLY A 317 41.08 -1.92 22.45
N HIS A 318 40.31 -1.33 21.52
CA HIS A 318 38.89 -1.02 21.70
C HIS A 318 37.94 -2.04 21.06
N VAL A 319 38.46 -3.08 20.40
CA VAL A 319 37.67 -4.10 19.72
C VAL A 319 37.54 -5.30 20.64
N LYS A 320 36.30 -5.61 21.02
CA LYS A 320 36.00 -6.81 21.79
C LYS A 320 36.22 -8.06 20.93
N GLY A 321 36.63 -9.16 21.55
CA GLY A 321 36.72 -10.45 20.87
C GLY A 321 35.40 -10.89 20.25
N MET A 322 35.48 -11.76 19.24
CA MET A 322 34.34 -12.47 18.67
C MET A 322 33.97 -13.61 19.61
N GLY A 323 32.81 -13.49 20.26
CA GLY A 323 32.38 -14.43 21.30
C GLY A 323 31.01 -15.04 21.02
N GLN A 324 30.30 -14.56 20.00
CA GLN A 324 29.00 -15.09 19.63
C GLN A 324 29.15 -16.14 18.53
N VAL A 325 28.43 -17.24 18.67
CA VAL A 325 28.43 -18.32 17.67
C VAL A 325 27.79 -17.79 16.39
N GLY A 326 28.44 -18.01 15.26
CA GLY A 326 27.99 -17.52 13.95
C GLY A 326 28.29 -16.04 13.69
N GLU A 327 28.89 -15.33 14.64
CA GLU A 327 29.29 -13.94 14.46
C GLU A 327 30.38 -13.80 13.40
N ILE A 328 30.22 -12.79 12.53
CA ILE A 328 31.22 -12.41 11.54
C ILE A 328 31.65 -10.96 11.75
N MET A 329 32.88 -10.67 11.33
CA MET A 329 33.40 -9.31 11.26
C MET A 329 33.88 -9.02 9.84
N ALA A 330 33.34 -7.98 9.22
CA ALA A 330 33.73 -7.56 7.88
C ALA A 330 34.93 -6.60 7.96
N ILE A 331 36.00 -6.92 7.23
CA ILE A 331 37.26 -6.19 7.18
C ILE A 331 37.46 -5.63 5.77
N SER A 332 37.68 -4.32 5.66
CA SER A 332 38.06 -3.69 4.39
C SER A 332 39.57 -3.83 4.21
N THR A 333 39.97 -4.53 3.15
CA THR A 333 41.37 -4.77 2.77
C THR A 333 41.67 -4.19 1.40
N ASP A 334 42.92 -4.22 0.99
CA ASP A 334 43.39 -3.96 -0.37
C ASP A 334 42.79 -4.93 -1.41
N ARG A 335 42.43 -6.16 -0.98
CA ARG A 335 41.81 -7.19 -1.81
C ARG A 335 40.28 -7.20 -1.75
N GLY A 336 39.68 -6.14 -1.20
CA GLY A 336 38.23 -5.99 -1.05
C GLY A 336 37.73 -6.28 0.37
N LEU A 337 36.43 -6.48 0.52
CA LEU A 337 35.81 -6.77 1.81
C LEU A 337 35.84 -8.27 2.08
N LEU A 338 36.52 -8.65 3.16
CA LEU A 338 36.70 -10.04 3.57
C LEU A 338 36.18 -10.24 5.00
N GLU A 339 35.93 -11.49 5.36
CA GLU A 339 35.60 -11.85 6.73
C GLU A 339 36.89 -11.97 7.56
N ALA A 340 36.82 -11.70 8.87
CA ALA A 340 38.00 -11.63 9.74
C ALA A 340 38.81 -12.94 9.79
N ARG A 341 38.19 -14.12 9.82
CA ARG A 341 38.88 -15.42 9.76
C ARG A 341 39.58 -15.61 8.41
N GLU A 342 38.94 -15.22 7.31
CA GLU A 342 39.55 -15.24 5.97
C GLU A 342 40.77 -14.30 5.88
N CYS A 343 40.72 -13.14 6.54
CA CYS A 343 41.87 -12.24 6.67
C CYS A 343 43.02 -12.87 7.47
N VAL A 344 42.72 -13.56 8.56
CA VAL A 344 43.72 -14.25 9.40
C VAL A 344 44.40 -15.37 8.63
N GLU A 345 43.63 -16.19 7.91
CA GLU A 345 44.14 -17.27 7.06
C GLU A 345 45.10 -16.74 5.98
N ARG A 346 44.71 -15.64 5.33
CA ARG A 346 45.52 -14.99 4.28
C ARG A 346 46.64 -14.10 4.82
N LYS A 347 46.73 -13.93 6.15
CA LYS A 347 47.68 -13.03 6.85
C LYS A 347 47.57 -11.56 6.42
N ILE A 348 46.37 -11.08 6.13
CA ILE A 348 46.08 -9.70 5.68
C ILE A 348 45.42 -8.93 6.82
N GLY A 349 45.86 -7.69 7.06
CA GLY A 349 45.20 -6.75 7.98
C GLY A 349 44.22 -5.83 7.25
N GLY A 350 43.51 -4.99 7.98
CA GLY A 350 42.61 -4.01 7.34
C GLY A 350 41.78 -3.21 8.32
N GLN A 351 40.85 -2.43 7.76
CA GLN A 351 39.92 -1.65 8.57
C GLN A 351 38.75 -2.52 9.02
N ALA A 352 38.50 -2.58 10.33
CA ALA A 352 37.34 -3.29 10.87
C ALA A 352 36.06 -2.48 10.65
N MET A 353 35.16 -2.97 9.79
CA MET A 353 33.99 -2.21 9.32
C MET A 353 32.80 -2.42 10.24
N CYS A 354 32.26 -3.63 10.30
CA CYS A 354 31.08 -3.99 11.07
C CYS A 354 31.11 -5.45 11.52
N ARG A 355 30.25 -5.77 12.50
CA ARG A 355 29.97 -7.10 13.01
C ARG A 355 28.50 -7.43 12.76
N VAL A 356 28.24 -8.67 12.36
CA VAL A 356 26.89 -9.18 12.09
C VAL A 356 26.75 -10.56 12.71
N TRP A 357 25.60 -10.80 13.35
CA TRP A 357 25.22 -12.07 13.96
C TRP A 357 23.71 -12.13 14.17
#